data_AF-A0ABD5DE45-F1
#
_entry.id   AF-A0ABD5DE45-F1
#
_cell.length_a   1.000
_cell.length_b   1.000
_cell.length_c   1.000
_cell.angle_alpha   90.00
_cell.angle_beta   90.00
_cell.angle_gamma   90.00
#
_symmetry.space_group_name_H-M   'P 1'
#
loop_
_entity.id
_entity.type
_entity.pdbx_description
1 polymer ?
#
loop_
_entity_poly.entity_id
_entity_poly.type
_entity_poly.pdbx_seq_one_letter_code
_entity_poly.pdbx_strand_id
1 'polypeptide(L)'
;VQDKAMTAAENLITGNPDLTAIYATGEPALLGAIAAVENQGRQKDIKVFGWDLTAKAISGIDGGYVTAVLQQDPEKMGAEALNALNSITSGKT
;
A
#
# COMPACT_ATOMS: atom_id res chain seq x y z
N VAL A 1 11.83 -9.14 1.20
CA VAL A 1 11.43 -7.92 0.42
C VAL A 1 10.98 -6.82 1.35
N GLN A 2 10.08 -7.12 2.30
CA GLN A 2 9.63 -6.20 3.35
C GLN A 2 10.78 -5.55 4.14
N ASP A 3 11.78 -6.32 4.61
CA ASP A 3 12.92 -5.74 5.36
C ASP A 3 13.69 -4.70 4.56
N LYS A 4 13.90 -4.96 3.25
CA LYS A 4 14.55 -3.98 2.35
C LYS A 4 13.71 -2.72 2.19
N ALA A 5 12.38 -2.86 2.11
CA ALA A 5 11.48 -1.72 2.03
C ALA A 5 11.46 -0.91 3.33
N MET A 6 11.50 -1.58 4.49
CA MET A 6 11.62 -0.93 5.79
C MET A 6 12.93 -0.13 5.89
N THR A 7 14.08 -0.74 5.60
CA THR A 7 15.36 -0.03 5.63
C THR A 7 15.38 1.16 4.66
N ALA A 8 14.80 1.02 3.47
CA ALA A 8 14.68 2.13 2.52
C ALA A 8 13.80 3.27 3.08
N ALA A 9 12.66 2.95 3.70
CA ALA A 9 11.79 3.92 4.33
C ALA A 9 12.46 4.60 5.54
N GLU A 10 13.17 3.85 6.39
CA GLU A 10 13.92 4.40 7.53
C GLU A 10 14.99 5.40 7.07
N ASN A 11 15.70 5.07 5.99
CA ASN A 11 16.67 5.97 5.37
C ASN A 11 16.02 7.23 4.81
N LEU A 12 14.84 7.11 4.18
CA LEU A 12 14.08 8.26 3.68
C LEU A 12 13.64 9.19 4.82
N ILE A 13 13.11 8.64 5.91
CA ILE A 13 12.67 9.44 7.07
C ILE A 13 13.87 10.11 7.75
N THR A 14 14.97 9.38 7.92
CA THR A 14 16.19 9.93 8.55
C THR A 14 16.83 11.02 7.70
N GLY A 15 16.87 10.83 6.37
CA GLY A 15 17.46 11.78 5.44
C GLY A 15 16.60 13.02 5.16
N ASN A 16 15.31 12.97 5.47
CA ASN A 16 14.34 14.03 5.18
C ASN A 16 13.50 14.33 6.43
N PRO A 17 13.99 15.16 7.37
CA PRO A 17 13.31 15.42 8.64
C PRO A 17 11.91 16.02 8.48
N ASP A 18 11.69 16.79 7.42
CA ASP A 18 10.45 17.47 7.04
C ASP A 18 9.53 16.60 6.16
N LEU A 19 9.87 15.33 5.95
CA LEU A 19 8.99 14.39 5.24
C LEU A 19 7.67 14.23 5.99
N THR A 20 6.57 14.45 5.26
CA THR A 20 5.21 14.41 5.80
C THR A 20 4.36 13.28 5.22
N ALA A 21 4.82 12.62 4.15
CA ALA A 21 4.07 11.54 3.52
C ALA A 21 4.96 10.46 2.89
N ILE A 22 4.48 9.22 2.90
CA ILE A 22 5.05 8.08 2.17
C ILE A 22 3.95 7.42 1.36
N TYR A 23 4.23 7.14 0.08
CA TYR A 23 3.40 6.29 -0.76
C TYR A 23 4.15 5.01 -1.12
N ALA A 24 3.55 3.86 -0.82
CA ALA A 24 4.11 2.53 -1.06
C ALA A 24 3.31 1.79 -2.14
N THR A 25 4.01 1.23 -3.14
CA THR A 25 3.41 0.72 -4.38
C THR A 25 2.97 -0.75 -4.34
N GLY A 26 2.84 -1.36 -3.17
CA GLY A 26 2.42 -2.75 -2.98
C GLY A 26 2.51 -3.20 -1.52
N GLU A 27 1.85 -4.31 -1.15
CA GLU A 27 1.79 -4.78 0.25
C GLU A 27 3.14 -4.83 0.97
N PRO A 28 4.21 -5.48 0.47
CA PRO A 28 5.46 -5.58 1.23
C PRO A 28 6.13 -4.23 1.45
N ALA A 29 5.95 -3.28 0.52
CA ALA A 29 6.45 -1.93 0.63
C ALA A 29 5.64 -1.12 1.66
N LEU A 30 4.31 -1.29 1.68
CA LEU A 30 3.44 -0.64 2.66
C LEU A 30 3.78 -1.11 4.07
N LEU A 31 3.92 -2.43 4.28
CA LEU A 31 4.29 -2.98 5.58
C LEU A 31 5.67 -2.50 6.06
N GLY A 32 6.63 -2.35 5.14
CA GLY A 32 7.94 -1.77 5.43
C GLY A 32 7.86 -0.30 5.83
N ALA A 33 7.07 0.50 5.12
CA ALA A 33 6.84 1.91 5.43
C ALA A 33 6.16 2.11 6.79
N ILE A 34 5.12 1.31 7.08
CA ILE A 34 4.43 1.33 8.39
C ILE A 34 5.43 1.02 9.51
N ALA A 35 6.24 -0.04 9.36
CA ALA A 35 7.25 -0.41 10.36
C ALA A 35 8.29 0.69 10.57
N ALA A 36 8.77 1.32 9.51
CA ALA A 36 9.73 2.43 9.60
C ALA A 36 9.16 3.65 10.36
N VAL A 37 7.91 4.02 10.06
CA VAL A 37 7.21 5.13 10.74
C VAL A 37 6.98 4.79 12.23
N GLU A 38 6.61 3.56 12.54
CA GLU A 38 6.45 3.06 13.92
C GLU A 38 7.77 3.07 14.69
N ASN A 39 8.84 2.51 14.11
CA ASN A 39 10.16 2.40 14.72
C ASN A 39 10.76 3.76 15.07
N GLN A 40 10.50 4.78 14.24
CA GLN A 40 11.00 6.14 14.45
C GLN A 40 10.04 7.05 15.22
N GLY A 41 8.89 6.54 15.65
CA GLY A 41 7.92 7.31 16.42
C GLY A 41 7.29 8.48 15.64
N ARG A 42 7.24 8.39 14.30
CA ARG A 42 6.81 9.48 13.41
C ARG A 42 5.33 9.40 13.00
N GLN A 43 4.51 8.60 13.69
CA GLN A 43 3.09 8.41 13.37
C GLN A 43 2.29 9.73 13.36
N LYS A 44 2.72 10.72 14.17
CA LYS A 44 2.07 12.05 14.22
C LYS A 44 2.45 12.95 13.04
N ASP A 45 3.62 12.73 12.45
CA ASP A 45 4.21 13.64 11.48
C ASP A 45 4.08 13.12 10.04
N ILE A 46 4.00 11.80 9.86
CA ILE A 46 4.05 11.14 8.56
C ILE A 46 2.73 10.43 8.28
N LYS A 47 2.14 10.76 7.12
CA LYS A 47 0.98 10.07 6.57
C LYS A 47 1.42 8.99 5.58
N VAL A 48 0.89 7.79 5.73
CA VAL A 48 1.23 6.64 4.88
C VAL A 48 0.06 6.31 3.96
N PHE A 49 0.38 6.10 2.69
CA PHE A 49 -0.54 5.67 1.63
C PHE A 49 0.02 4.43 0.97
N GLY A 50 -0.82 3.50 0.53
CA GLY A 50 -0.31 2.36 -0.23
C GLY A 50 -1.39 1.44 -0.76
N TRP A 51 -1.04 0.18 -0.94
CA TRP A 51 -1.92 -0.85 -1.50
C TRP A 51 -2.17 -1.96 -0.49
N ASP A 52 -3.30 -2.63 -0.68
CA ASP A 52 -3.69 -3.87 -0.02
C ASP A 52 -4.12 -3.71 1.46
N LEU A 53 -5.27 -4.27 1.81
CA LEU A 53 -5.83 -4.25 3.17
C LEU A 53 -5.33 -5.45 3.98
N THR A 54 -4.20 -5.27 4.66
CA THR A 54 -3.71 -6.23 5.67
C THR A 54 -4.15 -5.81 7.08
N ALA A 55 -4.11 -6.75 8.04
CA ALA A 55 -4.39 -6.42 9.44
C ALA A 55 -3.50 -5.30 9.98
N LYS A 56 -2.23 -5.23 9.53
CA LYS A 56 -1.31 -4.16 9.93
C LYS A 56 -1.65 -2.82 9.28
N ALA A 57 -2.06 -2.82 8.01
CA ALA A 57 -2.57 -1.61 7.37
C ALA A 57 -3.84 -1.09 8.06
N ILE A 58 -4.77 -1.98 8.42
CA ILE A 58 -5.99 -1.65 9.18
C ILE A 58 -5.63 -1.03 10.53
N SER A 59 -4.74 -1.66 11.30
CA SER A 59 -4.29 -1.08 12.59
C SER A 59 -3.68 0.31 12.42
N GLY A 60 -2.96 0.55 11.32
CA GLY A 60 -2.40 1.87 11.03
C GLY A 60 -3.45 2.91 10.62
N ILE A 61 -4.53 2.46 9.97
CA ILE A 61 -5.71 3.28 9.63
C ILE A 61 -6.45 3.67 10.91
N ASP A 62 -6.71 2.69 11.78
CA ASP A 62 -7.33 2.91 13.09
C ASP A 62 -6.47 3.84 13.96
N GLY A 63 -5.14 3.75 13.82
CA GLY A 63 -4.18 4.65 14.44
C GLY A 63 -4.06 6.05 13.79
N GLY A 64 -4.71 6.29 12.65
CA GLY A 64 -4.79 7.60 11.97
C GLY A 64 -3.53 8.07 11.24
N TYR A 65 -2.52 7.21 11.07
CA TYR A 65 -1.29 7.55 10.33
C TYR A 65 -1.21 6.85 8.97
N VAL A 66 -1.85 5.70 8.78
CA VAL A 66 -2.15 5.19 7.43
C VAL A 66 -3.43 5.86 6.97
N THR A 67 -3.32 6.77 5.99
CA THR A 67 -4.44 7.63 5.60
C THR A 67 -5.38 6.95 4.63
N ALA A 68 -4.85 6.17 3.69
CA ALA A 68 -5.64 5.40 2.76
C ALA A 68 -4.84 4.23 2.19
N VAL A 69 -5.56 3.18 1.81
CA VAL A 69 -5.03 2.11 0.96
C VAL A 69 -5.88 1.97 -0.28
N LEU A 70 -5.21 1.71 -1.39
CA LEU A 70 -5.83 1.33 -2.64
C LEU A 70 -6.11 -0.16 -2.57
N GLN A 71 -7.35 -0.54 -2.87
CA GLN A 71 -7.71 -1.94 -3.01
C GLN A 71 -8.17 -2.30 -4.41
N GLN A 72 -7.81 -3.51 -4.81
CA GLN A 72 -8.32 -4.15 -6.01
C GLN A 72 -9.71 -4.74 -5.73
N ASP A 73 -10.45 -4.99 -6.81
CA ASP A 73 -11.70 -5.74 -6.80
C ASP A 73 -11.48 -7.04 -7.59
N PRO A 74 -10.93 -8.11 -6.95
CA PRO A 74 -10.59 -9.35 -7.65
C PRO A 74 -11.81 -10.04 -8.27
N GLU A 75 -12.99 -9.91 -7.64
CA GLU A 75 -14.23 -10.49 -8.14
C GLU A 75 -14.63 -9.83 -9.46
N LYS A 76 -14.71 -8.50 -9.49
CA LYS A 76 -15.03 -7.76 -10.71
C LYS A 76 -13.97 -7.98 -11.78
N MET A 77 -12.69 -7.97 -11.43
CA MET A 77 -11.61 -8.26 -12.37
C MET A 77 -11.77 -9.64 -13.01
N GLY A 78 -12.12 -10.66 -12.22
CA GLY A 78 -12.40 -12.00 -12.73
C GLY A 78 -13.62 -12.04 -13.64
N ALA A 79 -14.71 -11.38 -13.25
CA ALA A 79 -15.93 -11.28 -14.05
C ALA A 79 -15.66 -10.61 -15.41
N GLU A 80 -14.94 -9.49 -15.43
CA GLU A 80 -14.59 -8.80 -16.67
C GLU A 80 -13.63 -9.60 -17.56
N ALA A 81 -12.70 -10.36 -16.96
CA ALA A 81 -11.84 -11.26 -17.72
C ALA A 81 -12.64 -12.35 -18.45
N LEU A 82 -13.66 -12.92 -17.81
CA LEU A 82 -14.56 -13.89 -18.44
C LEU A 82 -15.45 -13.24 -19.51
N ASN A 83 -15.94 -12.02 -19.28
CA ASN A 83 -16.71 -11.26 -20.28
C ASN A 83 -15.88 -10.99 -21.54
N ALA A 84 -14.62 -10.58 -21.37
CA ALA A 84 -13.69 -10.36 -22.47
C ALA A 84 -13.44 -11.65 -23.26
N LEU A 85 -13.20 -12.77 -22.56
CA LEU A 85 -13.00 -14.08 -23.21
C LEU A 85 -14.23 -14.52 -24.02
N ASN A 86 -15.43 -14.37 -23.45
CA ASN A 86 -16.69 -14.70 -24.14
C ASN A 86 -16.92 -13.80 -25.37
N SER A 87 -16.55 -12.52 -25.28
CA SER A 87 -16.65 -11.59 -26.42
C SER A 87 -15.75 -12.04 -27.57
N ILE A 88 -14.47 -12.30 -27.28
CA ILE A 88 -13.49 -12.78 -28.26
C ILE A 88 -13.92 -14.11 -28.89
N THR A 89 -14.36 -15.08 -28.08
CA THR A 89 -14.75 -16.42 -28.57
C THR A 89 -16.08 -16.42 -29.34
N SER A 90 -16.95 -15.43 -29.12
CA SER A 90 -18.19 -15.22 -29.90
C SER A 90 -17.99 -14.37 -31.17
N GLY A 91 -16.74 -14.04 -31.53
CA GLY A 91 -16.41 -13.27 -32.73
C GLY A 91 -16.63 -11.76 -32.59
N LYS A 92 -16.78 -11.26 -31.37
CA LYS A 92 -16.80 -9.82 -31.06
C LYS A 92 -15.39 -9.38 -30.66
N THR A 93 -14.97 -8.19 -31.08
CA THR A 93 -13.76 -7.50 -30.60
C THR A 93 -13.99 -6.82 -29.28
#